data_AF-A0A839H9T8-F1
#
_entry.id   AF-A0A839H9T8-F1
#
_cell.length_a   1.000
_cell.length_b   1.000
_cell.length_c   1.000
_cell.angle_alpha   90.00
_cell.angle_beta   90.00
_cell.angle_gamma   90.00
#
_symmetry.space_group_name_H-M   'P 1'
#
loop_
_entity.id
_entity.type
_entity.pdbx_description
1 polymer ?
#
loop_
_entity_poly.entity_id
_entity_poly.type
_entity_poly.pdbx_seq_one_letter_code
_entity_poly.pdbx_strand_id
1 'polypeptide(L)'
;MSKLTELQTKRAKIWQQAKDFLDEKHQESDVLSAEDNATYEKMEADVVSLGKEIDRLTKQMEIDNQLKLPTSQPLTTNPATDKQGLVTNYSQDFWNLMRGQAPVTNALKEGTDPDGGYLVPDEFEKQLIQKLHEANILRSISHVIKTNSGEHKIPLVATEGTAAWMEEEAAYTESNTQFSQVSLGAHKLGTLIKVSEELLNDSAFNLMGYLSEEFGRRLGDAEEKAFLTGTGSGQPTGILNDTTGATLGSTAKSATDINFDDLIDLFYSLRAPYRKNAVFIMSDDTVKAVRKLKDKNDQYIWQPSVQAGQPDRILNCPVLTSQYMPTLAASNKPVLFGDFNYYWIADRQGRTFKRLNELYAVTGQVGFLGSQRVDAKVILPEAIKYLSMAAK
;
A
#
# COMPACT_ATOMS: atom_id res chain seq x y z
N MET A 1 49.48 31.50 -2.55
CA MET A 1 49.15 32.05 -1.22
C MET A 1 48.42 33.35 -1.46
N SER A 2 47.23 33.56 -0.89
CA SER A 2 46.50 34.81 -1.13
C SER A 2 47.15 35.93 -0.33
N LYS A 3 47.14 37.17 -0.84
CA LYS A 3 47.68 38.34 -0.14
C LYS A 3 47.11 38.49 1.29
N LEU A 4 45.89 38.01 1.52
CA LEU A 4 45.25 37.91 2.84
C LEU A 4 45.97 36.96 3.79
N THR A 5 46.37 35.76 3.31
CA THR A 5 47.09 34.78 4.14
C THR A 5 48.50 35.26 4.51
N GLU A 6 49.15 36.01 3.62
CA GLU A 6 50.45 36.65 3.89
C GLU A 6 50.35 37.76 4.95
N LEU A 7 49.29 38.58 4.92
CA LEU A 7 49.07 39.61 5.95
C LEU A 7 48.68 39.01 7.30
N GLN A 8 47.88 37.95 7.32
CA GLN A 8 47.53 37.22 8.55
C GLN A 8 48.77 36.60 9.22
N THR A 9 49.64 35.96 8.44
CA THR A 9 50.89 35.39 8.96
C THR A 9 51.85 36.48 9.45
N LYS A 10 51.94 37.61 8.74
CA LYS A 10 52.74 38.77 9.20
C LYS A 10 52.20 39.37 10.50
N ARG A 11 50.89 39.55 10.63
CA ARG A 11 50.24 40.04 11.87
C ARG A 11 50.48 39.10 13.04
N ALA A 12 50.33 37.80 12.83
CA ALA A 12 50.58 36.79 13.87
C ALA A 12 52.05 36.80 14.33
N LYS A 13 53.00 36.97 13.40
CA LYS A 13 54.42 37.06 13.74
C LYS A 13 54.75 38.29 14.58
N ILE A 14 54.23 39.48 14.21
CA ILE A 14 54.47 40.72 14.97
C ILE A 14 53.80 40.64 16.34
N TRP A 15 52.60 40.07 16.44
CA TRP A 15 51.94 39.86 17.73
C TRP A 15 52.73 38.91 18.65
N GLN A 16 53.28 37.83 18.10
CA GLN A 16 54.13 36.93 18.87
C GLN A 16 55.40 37.64 19.34
N GLN A 17 56.03 38.44 18.47
CA GLN A 17 57.20 39.25 18.84
C GLN A 17 56.87 40.28 19.92
N ALA A 18 55.71 40.94 19.85
CA ALA A 18 55.27 41.88 20.87
C ALA A 18 55.04 41.19 22.23
N LYS A 19 54.49 39.96 22.21
CA LYS A 19 54.29 39.15 23.40
C LYS A 19 55.61 38.68 24.00
N ASP A 20 56.51 38.15 23.18
CA ASP A 20 57.83 37.69 23.64
C ASP A 20 58.64 38.88 24.22
N PHE A 21 58.55 40.06 23.59
CA PHE A 21 59.17 41.30 24.08
C PHE A 21 58.61 41.74 25.44
N LEU A 22 57.30 41.65 25.62
CA LEU A 22 56.63 41.97 26.88
C LEU A 22 57.01 40.96 27.97
N ASP A 23 56.99 39.66 27.66
CA ASP A 23 57.35 38.58 28.58
C ASP A 23 58.84 38.66 29.02
N GLU A 24 59.76 39.02 28.11
CA GLU A 24 61.18 39.23 28.43
C GLU A 24 61.39 40.44 29.34
N LYS A 25 60.71 41.56 29.07
CA LYS A 25 60.88 42.80 29.84
C LYS A 25 60.20 42.76 31.22
N HIS A 26 59.12 42.00 31.38
CA HIS A 26 58.52 41.73 32.68
C HIS A 26 59.38 40.83 33.59
N GLN A 27 60.29 40.01 33.04
CA GLN A 27 61.24 39.24 33.86
C GLN A 27 62.36 40.12 34.43
N GLU A 28 62.71 41.23 33.76
CA GLU A 28 63.76 42.17 34.20
C GLU A 28 63.24 43.26 35.17
N SER A 29 61.98 43.67 35.08
CA SER A 29 61.36 44.70 35.94
C SER A 29 59.83 44.62 35.89
N ASP A 30 59.15 44.91 37.01
CA ASP A 30 57.68 44.93 37.10
C ASP A 30 57.05 46.10 36.32
N VAL A 31 57.86 47.08 35.87
CA VAL A 31 57.45 48.23 35.06
C VAL A 31 58.40 48.40 33.87
N LEU A 32 57.83 48.51 32.65
CA LEU A 32 58.58 48.79 31.42
C LEU A 32 59.22 50.19 31.47
N SER A 33 60.45 50.30 30.96
CA SER A 33 61.10 51.60 30.78
C SER A 33 60.35 52.46 29.74
N ALA A 34 60.54 53.79 29.78
CA ALA A 34 59.89 54.70 28.81
C ALA A 34 60.28 54.39 27.35
N GLU A 35 61.47 53.84 27.11
CA GLU A 35 61.97 53.46 25.79
C GLU A 35 61.40 52.12 25.31
N ASP A 36 61.23 51.15 26.22
CA ASP A 36 60.61 49.85 25.92
C ASP A 36 59.11 49.99 25.65
N ASN A 37 58.42 50.87 26.40
CA ASN A 37 57.01 51.21 26.15
C ASN A 37 56.81 51.78 24.74
N ALA A 38 57.66 52.72 24.31
CA ALA A 38 57.59 53.28 22.97
C ALA A 38 57.85 52.24 21.86
N THR A 39 58.59 51.17 22.16
CA THR A 39 58.86 50.07 21.23
C THR A 39 57.67 49.11 21.16
N TYR A 40 57.05 48.79 22.29
CA TYR A 40 55.84 47.99 22.36
C TYR A 40 54.65 48.69 21.69
N GLU A 41 54.44 49.98 21.94
CA GLU A 41 53.37 50.78 21.31
C GLU A 41 53.49 50.81 19.78
N LYS A 42 54.71 50.82 19.23
CA LYS A 42 54.93 50.71 17.78
C LYS A 42 54.52 49.34 17.24
N MET A 43 54.86 48.25 17.93
CA MET A 43 54.45 46.90 17.53
C MET A 43 52.93 46.73 17.63
N GLU A 44 52.29 47.29 18.65
CA GLU A 44 50.84 47.31 18.79
C GLU A 44 50.17 48.10 17.64
N ALA A 45 50.69 49.28 17.31
CA ALA A 45 50.21 50.08 16.20
C ALA A 45 50.32 49.33 14.85
N ASP A 46 51.41 48.57 14.64
CA ASP A 46 51.60 47.73 13.46
C ASP A 46 50.60 46.57 13.41
N VAL A 47 50.31 45.92 14.54
CA VAL A 47 49.28 44.86 14.62
C VAL A 47 47.88 45.41 14.32
N VAL A 48 47.55 46.58 14.84
CA VAL A 48 46.26 47.24 14.60
C VAL A 48 46.13 47.68 13.13
N SER A 49 47.18 48.24 12.53
CA SER A 49 47.16 48.68 11.14
C SER A 49 47.02 47.50 10.17
N LEU A 50 47.74 46.39 10.42
CA LEU A 50 47.60 45.15 9.66
C LEU A 50 46.22 44.50 9.83
N GLY A 51 45.63 44.57 11.04
CA GLY A 51 44.26 44.11 11.28
C GLY A 51 43.24 44.86 10.42
N LYS A 52 43.31 46.19 10.38
CA LYS A 52 42.43 47.02 9.55
C LYS A 52 42.53 46.69 8.06
N GLU A 53 43.73 46.34 7.57
CA GLU A 53 43.93 45.97 6.17
C GLU A 53 43.39 44.57 5.85
N ILE A 54 43.53 43.60 6.77
CA ILE A 54 42.91 42.28 6.67
C ILE A 54 41.38 42.39 6.58
N ASP A 55 40.77 43.26 7.40
CA ASP A 55 39.32 43.46 7.41
C ASP A 55 38.82 44.08 6.09
N ARG A 56 39.58 45.03 5.52
CA ARG A 56 39.28 45.60 4.19
C ARG A 56 39.30 44.53 3.10
N LEU A 57 40.35 43.71 3.06
CA LEU A 57 40.50 42.66 2.05
C LEU A 57 39.45 41.56 2.20
N THR A 58 39.11 41.20 3.44
CA THR A 58 38.07 40.19 3.71
C THR A 58 36.70 40.69 3.23
N LYS A 59 36.36 41.95 3.53
CA LYS A 59 35.13 42.57 3.03
C LYS A 59 35.10 42.68 1.50
N GLN A 60 36.23 43.01 0.87
CA GLN A 60 36.32 43.01 -0.60
C GLN A 60 36.08 41.62 -1.18
N MET A 61 36.69 40.58 -0.63
CA MET A 61 36.47 39.20 -1.07
C MET A 61 35.02 38.75 -0.89
N GLU A 62 34.38 39.16 0.20
CA GLU A 62 32.99 38.82 0.48
C GLU A 62 32.03 39.52 -0.48
N ILE A 63 32.27 40.80 -0.78
CA ILE A 63 31.53 41.55 -1.79
C ILE A 63 31.76 40.96 -3.18
N ASP A 64 33.01 40.65 -3.56
CA ASP A 64 33.32 40.01 -4.84
C ASP A 64 32.68 38.64 -4.98
N ASN A 65 32.63 37.85 -3.90
CA ASN A 65 31.94 36.57 -3.88
C ASN A 65 30.42 36.75 -4.02
N GLN A 66 29.85 37.76 -3.36
CA GLN A 66 28.43 38.09 -3.52
C GLN A 66 28.10 38.55 -4.94
N LEU A 67 28.99 39.32 -5.57
CA LEU A 67 28.83 39.78 -6.95
C LEU A 67 29.11 38.68 -7.99
N LYS A 68 29.93 37.67 -7.64
CA LYS A 68 30.20 36.48 -8.46
C LYS A 68 29.13 35.40 -8.35
N LEU A 69 28.23 35.48 -7.37
CA LEU A 69 27.06 34.61 -7.35
C LEU A 69 26.19 34.94 -8.57
N PRO A 70 25.99 33.99 -9.49
CA PRO A 70 25.15 34.23 -10.66
C PRO A 70 23.71 34.53 -10.21
N THR A 71 23.13 35.62 -10.70
CA THR A 71 21.75 36.06 -10.41
C THR A 71 20.69 35.09 -10.94
N SER A 72 21.09 34.12 -11.76
CA SER A 72 20.26 33.03 -12.24
C SER A 72 20.90 31.71 -11.85
N GLN A 73 20.26 30.94 -10.96
CA GLN A 73 20.55 29.51 -10.88
C GLN A 73 20.04 28.87 -12.18
N PRO A 74 20.89 28.29 -13.03
CA PRO A 74 20.40 27.43 -14.10
C PRO A 74 19.71 26.23 -13.46
N LEU A 75 18.51 25.91 -13.93
CA LEU A 75 17.81 24.67 -13.61
C LEU A 75 18.69 23.49 -14.05
N THR A 76 19.54 22.97 -13.16
CA THR A 76 20.13 21.65 -13.33
C THR A 76 19.10 20.64 -12.85
N THR A 77 18.02 20.48 -13.62
CA THR A 77 17.13 19.33 -13.48
C THR A 77 17.93 18.09 -13.87
N ASN A 78 18.44 17.37 -12.86
CA ASN A 78 18.88 16.00 -13.02
C ASN A 78 17.64 15.12 -12.76
N PRO A 79 17.03 14.49 -13.77
CA PRO A 79 15.69 13.86 -13.66
C PRO A 79 15.63 12.59 -12.78
N ALA A 80 16.69 12.23 -12.05
CA ALA A 80 16.77 10.95 -11.34
C ALA A 80 16.71 11.05 -9.81
N THR A 81 16.98 12.20 -9.19
CA THR A 81 17.23 12.26 -7.72
C THR A 81 16.24 13.08 -6.91
N ASP A 82 15.26 13.74 -7.53
CA ASP A 82 14.32 14.63 -6.81
C ASP A 82 12.87 14.15 -6.82
N LYS A 83 12.65 12.87 -6.50
CA LYS A 83 11.30 12.36 -6.17
C LYS A 83 10.93 12.57 -4.70
N GLN A 84 11.75 13.22 -3.90
CA GLN A 84 11.46 13.44 -2.48
C GLN A 84 10.81 14.80 -2.21
N GLY A 85 11.09 15.85 -3.00
CA GLY A 85 10.45 17.17 -2.85
C GLY A 85 9.11 17.37 -3.54
N LEU A 86 8.82 16.62 -4.62
CA LEU A 86 7.54 16.73 -5.36
C LEU A 86 6.38 15.96 -4.69
N VAL A 87 6.67 14.84 -4.01
CA VAL A 87 5.66 13.99 -3.38
C VAL A 87 5.08 14.64 -2.11
N THR A 88 5.83 15.53 -1.46
CA THR A 88 5.41 16.21 -0.21
C THR A 88 4.26 17.19 -0.44
N ASN A 89 4.19 17.84 -1.61
CA ASN A 89 3.13 18.82 -1.92
C ASN A 89 1.88 18.17 -2.54
N TYR A 90 2.00 17.01 -3.18
CA TYR A 90 0.86 16.34 -3.83
C TYR A 90 -0.27 16.00 -2.85
N SER A 91 0.06 15.42 -1.69
CA SER A 91 -0.94 15.05 -0.68
C SER A 91 -1.69 16.27 -0.16
N GLN A 92 -0.97 17.36 0.13
CA GLN A 92 -1.57 18.61 0.61
C GLN A 92 -2.43 19.27 -0.47
N ASP A 93 -1.94 19.36 -1.71
CA ASP A 93 -2.67 19.93 -2.85
C ASP A 93 -3.92 19.11 -3.19
N PHE A 94 -3.84 17.79 -3.12
CA PHE A 94 -4.98 16.89 -3.30
C PHE A 94 -6.08 17.16 -2.26
N TRP A 95 -5.73 17.24 -0.98
CA TRP A 95 -6.72 17.49 0.07
C TRP A 95 -7.27 18.92 0.04
N ASN A 96 -6.47 19.91 -0.35
CA ASN A 96 -6.92 21.28 -0.58
C ASN A 96 -7.96 21.32 -1.71
N LEU A 97 -7.69 20.63 -2.83
CA LEU A 97 -8.65 20.48 -3.91
C LEU A 97 -9.95 19.76 -3.46
N MET A 98 -9.82 18.68 -2.69
CA MET A 98 -10.96 17.92 -2.18
C MET A 98 -11.82 18.74 -1.20
N ARG A 99 -11.22 19.69 -0.48
CA ARG A 99 -11.93 20.69 0.35
C ARG A 99 -12.43 21.91 -0.45
N GLY A 100 -12.03 22.04 -1.71
CA GLY A 100 -12.38 23.19 -2.55
C GLY A 100 -11.56 24.45 -2.36
N GLN A 101 -10.40 24.33 -1.73
CA GLN A 101 -9.39 25.38 -1.68
C GLN A 101 -8.59 25.39 -3.00
N ALA A 102 -8.11 26.57 -3.41
CA ALA A 102 -7.43 26.76 -4.68
C ALA A 102 -6.13 25.94 -4.76
N PRO A 103 -5.95 25.06 -5.76
CA PRO A 103 -4.78 24.20 -5.84
C PRO A 103 -3.55 24.92 -6.41
N VAL A 104 -2.36 24.52 -5.97
CA VAL A 104 -1.12 24.78 -6.72
C VAL A 104 -1.08 23.79 -7.90
N THR A 105 -1.11 24.31 -9.13
CA THR A 105 -1.56 23.59 -10.33
C THR A 105 -0.54 22.63 -10.96
N ASN A 106 0.71 22.61 -10.52
CA ASN A 106 1.76 21.82 -11.17
C ASN A 106 1.78 20.35 -10.70
N ALA A 107 1.55 20.06 -9.42
CA ALA A 107 1.62 18.69 -8.89
C ALA A 107 0.41 17.83 -9.27
N LEU A 108 -0.78 18.42 -9.38
CA LEU A 108 -2.02 17.71 -9.70
C LEU A 108 -2.12 17.24 -11.16
N LYS A 109 -1.35 17.86 -12.07
CA LYS A 109 -1.32 17.49 -13.50
C LYS A 109 -0.71 16.11 -13.74
N GLU A 110 0.27 15.70 -12.93
CA GLU A 110 0.91 14.39 -13.04
C GLU A 110 0.02 13.25 -12.49
N GLY A 111 -0.89 13.56 -11.57
CA GLY A 111 -1.82 12.59 -10.96
C GLY A 111 -3.18 12.49 -11.64
N THR A 112 -3.39 13.08 -12.82
CA THR A 112 -4.71 13.06 -13.48
C THR A 112 -4.87 11.79 -14.33
N ASP A 113 -5.87 10.97 -14.02
CA ASP A 113 -6.28 9.81 -14.83
C ASP A 113 -7.01 10.30 -16.11
N PRO A 114 -6.89 9.62 -17.28
CA PRO A 114 -7.56 10.04 -18.52
C PRO A 114 -9.09 10.15 -18.39
N ASP A 115 -9.69 9.49 -17.40
CA ASP A 115 -11.11 9.55 -17.07
C ASP A 115 -11.52 10.82 -16.26
N GLY A 116 -10.57 11.71 -15.93
CA GLY A 116 -10.84 12.98 -15.27
C GLY A 116 -11.04 12.86 -13.75
N GLY A 117 -10.21 12.05 -13.08
CA GLY A 117 -10.08 11.96 -11.62
C GLY A 117 -8.61 12.07 -11.19
N TYR A 118 -8.36 12.33 -9.90
CA TYR A 118 -7.00 12.43 -9.36
C TYR A 118 -6.59 11.13 -8.69
N LEU A 119 -5.33 10.75 -8.89
CA LEU A 119 -4.69 9.63 -8.23
C LEU A 119 -4.67 9.89 -6.72
N VAL A 120 -5.05 8.89 -5.97
CA VAL A 120 -4.99 8.95 -4.51
C VAL A 120 -3.54 9.10 -4.03
N PRO A 121 -3.24 9.96 -3.03
CA PRO A 121 -1.94 10.00 -2.36
C PRO A 121 -1.62 8.68 -1.62
N ASP A 122 -0.36 8.27 -1.60
CA ASP A 122 0.10 6.99 -1.01
C ASP A 122 -0.36 6.75 0.44
N GLU A 123 -0.42 7.81 1.27
CA GLU A 123 -0.86 7.70 2.66
C GLU A 123 -2.35 7.33 2.76
N PHE A 124 -3.19 7.96 1.95
CA PHE A 124 -4.61 7.62 1.87
C PHE A 124 -4.81 6.25 1.23
N GLU A 125 -3.99 5.88 0.23
CA GLU A 125 -4.06 4.56 -0.39
C GLU A 125 -3.79 3.47 0.66
N LYS A 126 -2.79 3.64 1.52
CA LYS A 126 -2.47 2.68 2.59
C LYS A 126 -3.63 2.53 3.58
N GLN A 127 -4.23 3.64 4.02
CA GLN A 127 -5.38 3.60 4.93
C GLN A 127 -6.60 2.93 4.25
N LEU A 128 -6.87 3.27 3.00
CA LEU A 128 -7.96 2.69 2.23
C LEU A 128 -7.75 1.19 2.00
N ILE A 129 -6.53 0.76 1.65
CA ILE A 129 -6.19 -0.65 1.49
C ILE A 129 -6.38 -1.40 2.81
N GLN A 130 -5.93 -0.83 3.93
CA GLN A 130 -6.14 -1.45 5.24
C GLN A 130 -7.64 -1.64 5.53
N LYS A 131 -8.44 -0.60 5.34
CA LYS A 131 -9.91 -0.68 5.54
C LYS A 131 -10.59 -1.65 4.61
N LEU A 132 -10.09 -1.76 3.39
CA LEU A 132 -10.60 -2.70 2.42
C LEU A 132 -10.23 -4.15 2.78
N HIS A 133 -9.03 -4.41 3.32
CA HIS A 133 -8.67 -5.72 3.87
C HIS A 133 -9.48 -6.10 5.11
N GLU A 134 -9.83 -5.12 5.96
CA GLU A 134 -10.71 -5.33 7.11
C GLU A 134 -12.14 -5.69 6.68
N ALA A 135 -12.62 -5.12 5.55
CA ALA A 135 -13.97 -5.35 5.03
C ALA A 135 -14.09 -6.60 4.14
N ASN A 136 -13.02 -6.99 3.43
CA ASN A 136 -13.04 -8.08 2.45
C ASN A 136 -12.18 -9.26 2.92
N ILE A 137 -12.82 -10.34 3.36
CA ILE A 137 -12.11 -11.52 3.87
C ILE A 137 -11.27 -12.20 2.77
N LEU A 138 -11.73 -12.16 1.52
CA LEU A 138 -11.08 -12.87 0.42
C LEU A 138 -9.72 -12.27 0.10
N ARG A 139 -9.54 -10.96 0.24
CA ARG A 139 -8.24 -10.31 0.05
C ARG A 139 -7.21 -10.69 1.10
N SER A 140 -7.62 -11.16 2.28
CA SER A 140 -6.69 -11.62 3.33
C SER A 140 -6.12 -13.02 3.06
N ILE A 141 -6.84 -13.85 2.30
CA ILE A 141 -6.50 -15.25 2.04
C ILE A 141 -6.07 -15.51 0.58
N SER A 142 -6.31 -14.55 -0.32
CA SER A 142 -6.06 -14.69 -1.76
C SER A 142 -4.78 -13.99 -2.20
N HIS A 143 -4.27 -14.36 -3.38
CA HIS A 143 -3.07 -13.74 -3.93
C HIS A 143 -3.42 -12.42 -4.66
N VAL A 144 -2.92 -11.29 -4.16
CA VAL A 144 -3.18 -9.96 -4.75
C VAL A 144 -2.00 -9.53 -5.62
N ILE A 145 -2.26 -9.27 -6.91
CA ILE A 145 -1.28 -8.74 -7.86
C ILE A 145 -1.65 -7.31 -8.27
N LYS A 146 -0.64 -6.46 -8.48
CA LYS A 146 -0.81 -5.10 -9.01
C LYS A 146 -0.43 -5.06 -10.49
N THR A 147 -1.33 -4.60 -11.35
CA THR A 147 -1.15 -4.56 -12.80
C THR A 147 -1.16 -3.12 -13.32
N ASN A 148 -0.21 -2.77 -14.19
CA ASN A 148 -0.10 -1.41 -14.78
C ASN A 148 -0.83 -1.26 -16.13
N SER A 149 -0.98 -2.34 -16.89
CA SER A 149 -1.60 -2.33 -18.23
C SER A 149 -2.97 -3.00 -18.28
N GLY A 150 -3.78 -2.64 -19.28
CA GLY A 150 -5.04 -3.31 -19.55
C GLY A 150 -4.79 -4.73 -20.05
N GLU A 151 -5.33 -5.69 -19.31
CA GLU A 151 -5.23 -7.14 -19.52
C GLU A 151 -3.88 -7.76 -19.14
N HIS A 152 -3.88 -8.52 -18.03
CA HIS A 152 -2.73 -9.32 -17.59
C HIS A 152 -3.00 -10.79 -17.93
N LYS A 153 -2.14 -11.37 -18.77
CA LYS A 153 -2.22 -12.77 -19.15
C LYS A 153 -1.31 -13.58 -18.25
N ILE A 154 -1.91 -14.48 -17.47
CA ILE A 154 -1.15 -15.40 -16.61
C ILE A 154 -1.04 -16.73 -17.37
N PRO A 155 0.18 -17.16 -17.73
CA PRO A 155 0.38 -18.50 -18.24
C PRO A 155 0.20 -19.50 -17.09
N LEU A 156 -0.84 -20.32 -17.18
CA LEU A 156 -1.10 -21.42 -16.28
C LEU A 156 -0.62 -22.73 -16.92
N VAL A 157 -0.01 -23.61 -16.13
CA VAL A 157 0.23 -24.98 -16.54
C VAL A 157 -1.11 -25.72 -16.56
N ALA A 158 -1.62 -26.03 -17.75
CA ALA A 158 -2.89 -26.73 -17.94
C ALA A 158 -2.79 -28.23 -17.68
N THR A 159 -1.60 -28.80 -17.88
CA THR A 159 -1.31 -30.21 -17.63
C THR A 159 0.13 -30.31 -17.18
N GLU A 160 0.33 -30.83 -15.97
CA GLU A 160 1.66 -31.15 -15.46
C GLU A 160 2.16 -32.41 -16.18
N GLY A 161 3.37 -32.35 -16.75
CA GLY A 161 4.02 -33.53 -17.27
C GLY A 161 4.23 -34.55 -16.16
N THR A 162 3.78 -35.79 -16.37
CA THR A 162 3.97 -36.89 -15.43
C THR A 162 5.33 -37.56 -15.62
N ALA A 163 6.08 -37.74 -14.54
CA ALA A 163 7.26 -38.58 -14.53
C ALA A 163 6.84 -40.06 -14.40
N ALA A 164 7.35 -40.91 -15.29
CA ALA A 164 7.16 -42.35 -15.21
C ALA A 164 8.46 -43.03 -14.80
N TRP A 165 8.38 -44.03 -13.92
CA TRP A 165 9.50 -44.93 -13.67
C TRP A 165 9.73 -45.77 -14.92
N MET A 166 10.97 -45.82 -15.37
CA MET A 166 11.39 -46.53 -16.59
C MET A 166 12.36 -47.65 -16.22
N GLU A 167 12.30 -48.75 -16.97
CA GLU A 167 13.33 -49.79 -16.90
C GLU A 167 14.59 -49.35 -17.65
N GLU A 168 15.72 -50.02 -17.37
CA GLU A 168 16.99 -49.79 -18.04
C GLU A 168 16.81 -49.99 -19.57
N GLU A 169 17.30 -49.03 -20.38
CA GLU A 169 17.19 -49.00 -21.86
C GLU A 169 15.78 -48.73 -22.46
N ALA A 170 14.76 -48.42 -21.66
CA ALA A 170 13.47 -47.99 -22.21
C ALA A 170 13.53 -46.59 -22.83
N ALA A 171 12.76 -46.36 -23.91
CA ALA A 171 12.63 -45.04 -24.51
C ALA A 171 11.89 -44.07 -23.57
N TYR A 172 12.38 -42.84 -23.45
CA TYR A 172 11.73 -41.80 -22.65
C TYR A 172 10.35 -41.47 -23.21
N THR A 173 9.32 -41.61 -22.38
CA THR A 173 7.96 -41.18 -22.74
C THR A 173 7.91 -39.65 -22.72
N GLU A 174 7.64 -39.03 -23.86
CA GLU A 174 7.43 -37.57 -23.92
C GLU A 174 6.19 -37.18 -23.13
N SER A 175 6.36 -36.37 -22.09
CA SER A 175 5.28 -35.79 -21.29
C SER A 175 5.36 -34.28 -21.41
N ASN A 176 4.67 -33.73 -22.42
CA ASN A 176 4.71 -32.30 -22.70
C ASN A 176 3.72 -31.54 -21.81
N THR A 177 4.23 -30.59 -21.05
CA THR A 177 3.43 -29.63 -20.28
C THR A 177 2.71 -28.68 -21.24
N GLN A 178 1.38 -28.68 -21.24
CA GLN A 178 0.59 -27.69 -21.97
C GLN A 178 0.38 -26.43 -21.11
N PHE A 179 0.53 -25.25 -21.71
CA PHE A 179 0.24 -23.97 -21.07
C PHE A 179 -1.13 -23.45 -21.54
N SER A 180 -2.05 -23.22 -20.61
CA SER A 180 -3.28 -22.47 -20.85
C SER A 180 -3.07 -21.02 -20.42
N GLN A 181 -3.72 -20.06 -21.08
CA GLN A 181 -3.65 -18.66 -20.70
C GLN A 181 -4.96 -18.26 -20.02
N VAL A 182 -4.86 -17.83 -18.76
CA VAL A 182 -5.98 -17.19 -18.06
C VAL A 182 -5.77 -15.69 -18.17
N SER A 183 -6.68 -15.02 -18.87
CA SER A 183 -6.69 -13.55 -18.96
C SER A 183 -7.43 -12.96 -17.76
N LEU A 184 -6.80 -11.98 -17.11
CA LEU A 184 -7.43 -11.12 -16.11
C LEU A 184 -7.73 -9.76 -16.76
N GLY A 185 -9.01 -9.40 -16.76
CA GLY A 185 -9.52 -8.12 -17.23
C GLY A 185 -9.35 -7.01 -16.20
N ALA A 186 -10.13 -5.94 -16.38
CA ALA A 186 -10.18 -4.82 -15.44
C ALA A 186 -11.59 -4.23 -15.43
N HIS A 187 -12.40 -4.61 -14.44
CA HIS A 187 -13.76 -4.10 -14.28
C HIS A 187 -13.77 -2.85 -13.40
N LYS A 188 -14.50 -1.81 -13.82
CA LYS A 188 -14.60 -0.55 -13.08
C LYS A 188 -15.63 -0.70 -11.96
N LEU A 189 -15.19 -0.56 -10.71
CA LEU A 189 -16.04 -0.50 -9.53
C LEU A 189 -15.92 0.89 -8.93
N GLY A 190 -17.04 1.56 -8.66
CA GLY A 190 -17.02 2.89 -8.08
C GLY A 190 -18.22 3.16 -7.20
N THR A 191 -18.08 4.13 -6.31
CA THR A 191 -19.15 4.59 -5.43
C THR A 191 -19.11 6.10 -5.29
N LEU A 192 -20.26 6.68 -4.99
CA LEU A 192 -20.46 8.11 -4.81
C LEU A 192 -20.91 8.37 -3.37
N ILE A 193 -20.19 9.26 -2.68
CA ILE A 193 -20.54 9.74 -1.35
C ILE A 193 -20.88 11.23 -1.45
N LYS A 194 -21.94 11.67 -0.77
CA LYS A 194 -22.31 13.09 -0.69
C LYS A 194 -22.00 13.60 0.71
N VAL A 195 -21.38 14.77 0.79
CA VAL A 195 -21.05 15.44 2.06
C VAL A 195 -21.57 16.88 1.99
N SER A 196 -22.07 17.41 3.11
CA SER A 196 -22.50 18.81 3.20
C SER A 196 -21.31 19.76 3.08
N GLU A 197 -21.48 20.86 2.35
CA GLU A 197 -20.43 21.87 2.19
C GLU A 197 -20.13 22.60 3.52
N GLU A 198 -21.16 22.80 4.36
CA GLU A 198 -21.01 23.34 5.72
C GLU A 198 -20.11 22.45 6.59
N LEU A 199 -20.28 21.13 6.49
CA LEU A 199 -19.47 20.16 7.23
C LEU A 199 -18.03 20.09 6.69
N LEU A 200 -17.86 20.27 5.39
CA LEU A 200 -16.54 20.28 4.73
C LEU A 200 -15.68 21.48 5.17
N ASN A 201 -16.33 22.61 5.46
CA ASN A 201 -15.67 23.84 5.90
C ASN A 201 -15.35 23.84 7.41
N ASP A 202 -15.88 22.88 8.17
CA ASP A 202 -15.54 22.73 9.58
C ASP A 202 -14.14 22.12 9.77
N SER A 203 -13.26 22.87 10.44
CA SER A 203 -11.89 22.46 10.76
C SER A 203 -11.79 21.19 11.61
N ALA A 204 -12.84 20.83 12.36
CA ALA A 204 -12.87 19.64 13.18
C ALA A 204 -13.20 18.35 12.39
N PHE A 205 -13.69 18.48 11.15
CA PHE A 205 -14.12 17.32 10.37
C PHE A 205 -12.95 16.65 9.63
N ASN A 206 -12.65 15.41 10.03
CA ASN A 206 -11.66 14.58 9.33
C ASN A 206 -12.26 13.93 8.07
N LEU A 207 -12.31 14.69 6.98
CA LEU A 207 -12.76 14.21 5.68
C LEU A 207 -11.98 12.97 5.21
N MET A 208 -10.65 12.97 5.43
CA MET A 208 -9.77 11.88 5.00
C MET A 208 -10.15 10.55 5.66
N GLY A 209 -10.32 10.55 6.98
CA GLY A 209 -10.73 9.35 7.72
C GLY A 209 -12.11 8.87 7.32
N TYR A 210 -13.08 9.79 7.25
CA TYR A 210 -14.46 9.47 6.89
C TYR A 210 -14.57 8.86 5.48
N LEU A 211 -13.92 9.47 4.49
CA LEU A 211 -13.92 8.94 3.13
C LEU A 211 -13.19 7.59 3.07
N SER A 212 -12.03 7.43 3.73
CA SER A 212 -11.30 6.15 3.73
C SER A 212 -12.16 5.01 4.27
N GLU A 213 -12.90 5.25 5.36
CA GLU A 213 -13.74 4.25 6.02
C GLU A 213 -14.95 3.88 5.17
N GLU A 214 -15.74 4.86 4.72
CA GLU A 214 -16.94 4.60 3.92
C GLU A 214 -16.61 4.02 2.53
N PHE A 215 -15.54 4.52 1.88
CA PHE A 215 -15.10 3.93 0.61
C PHE A 215 -14.54 2.52 0.80
N GLY A 216 -13.71 2.31 1.82
CA GLY A 216 -13.15 1.00 2.13
C GLY A 216 -14.23 -0.04 2.38
N ARG A 217 -15.23 0.30 3.20
CA ARG A 217 -16.38 -0.56 3.50
C ARG A 217 -17.22 -0.86 2.25
N ARG A 218 -17.71 0.17 1.55
CA ARG A 218 -18.60 -0.03 0.39
C ARG A 218 -17.94 -0.75 -0.77
N LEU A 219 -16.66 -0.44 -1.03
CA LEU A 219 -15.90 -1.12 -2.09
C LEU A 219 -15.54 -2.54 -1.67
N GLY A 220 -15.12 -2.75 -0.41
CA GLY A 220 -14.84 -4.08 0.13
C GLY A 220 -16.05 -5.00 0.06
N ASP A 221 -17.22 -4.51 0.51
CA ASP A 221 -18.52 -5.22 0.45
C ASP A 221 -18.89 -5.61 -0.99
N ALA A 222 -18.79 -4.66 -1.92
CA ALA A 222 -19.12 -4.90 -3.33
C ALA A 222 -18.13 -5.87 -4.00
N GLU A 223 -16.85 -5.78 -3.67
CA GLU A 223 -15.82 -6.72 -4.14
C GLU A 223 -16.05 -8.12 -3.60
N GLU A 224 -16.27 -8.29 -2.31
CA GLU A 224 -16.47 -9.61 -1.72
C GLU A 224 -17.68 -10.33 -2.33
N LYS A 225 -18.77 -9.59 -2.54
CA LYS A 225 -19.94 -10.09 -3.26
C LYS A 225 -19.59 -10.54 -4.68
N ALA A 226 -18.83 -9.73 -5.42
CA ALA A 226 -18.44 -10.04 -6.79
C ALA A 226 -17.44 -11.22 -6.85
N PHE A 227 -16.53 -11.31 -5.89
CA PHE A 227 -15.56 -12.39 -5.82
C PHE A 227 -16.19 -13.73 -5.43
N LEU A 228 -17.26 -13.76 -4.65
CA LEU A 228 -17.98 -14.99 -4.34
C LEU A 228 -19.00 -15.37 -5.43
N THR A 229 -19.86 -14.44 -5.82
CA THR A 229 -21.08 -14.70 -6.63
C THR A 229 -21.12 -13.97 -7.97
N GLY A 230 -20.00 -13.37 -8.39
CA GLY A 230 -19.90 -12.61 -9.63
C GLY A 230 -20.21 -13.43 -10.89
N THR A 231 -20.99 -12.81 -11.78
CA THR A 231 -21.44 -13.41 -13.04
C THR A 231 -20.39 -13.36 -14.16
N GLY A 232 -19.30 -12.59 -14.01
CA GLY A 232 -18.29 -12.38 -15.07
C GLY A 232 -18.70 -11.38 -16.17
N SER A 233 -19.92 -10.84 -16.15
CA SER A 233 -20.40 -9.84 -17.11
C SER A 233 -20.39 -8.45 -16.47
N GLY A 234 -19.43 -7.61 -16.88
CA GLY A 234 -19.23 -6.27 -16.31
C GLY A 234 -18.69 -6.25 -14.87
N GLN A 235 -18.42 -7.42 -14.29
CA GLN A 235 -17.89 -7.63 -12.95
C GLN A 235 -16.99 -8.88 -12.94
N PRO A 236 -16.10 -9.02 -11.92
CA PRO A 236 -15.27 -10.21 -11.76
C PRO A 236 -16.04 -11.53 -11.80
N THR A 237 -15.34 -12.62 -12.12
CA THR A 237 -15.95 -13.95 -12.08
C THR A 237 -15.86 -14.54 -10.68
N GLY A 238 -17.02 -14.88 -10.10
CA GLY A 238 -17.11 -15.37 -8.73
C GLY A 238 -16.56 -16.79 -8.56
N ILE A 239 -16.07 -17.12 -7.37
CA ILE A 239 -15.59 -18.45 -7.00
C ILE A 239 -16.72 -19.49 -7.10
N LEU A 240 -17.98 -19.10 -6.89
CA LEU A 240 -19.13 -20.01 -6.97
C LEU A 240 -19.66 -20.20 -8.40
N ASN A 241 -19.06 -19.54 -9.40
CA ASN A 241 -19.48 -19.65 -10.79
C ASN A 241 -19.34 -21.10 -11.31
N ASP A 242 -20.37 -21.63 -11.99
CA ASP A 242 -20.41 -23.01 -12.46
C ASP A 242 -19.35 -23.37 -13.50
N THR A 243 -18.90 -22.40 -14.31
CA THR A 243 -18.06 -22.68 -15.49
C THR A 243 -16.57 -22.48 -15.21
N THR A 244 -16.23 -21.49 -14.39
CA THR A 244 -14.82 -21.06 -14.19
C THR A 244 -14.45 -20.87 -12.71
N GLY A 245 -15.36 -21.21 -11.80
CA GLY A 245 -15.15 -21.13 -10.36
C GLY A 245 -14.56 -22.41 -9.76
N ALA A 246 -14.82 -22.60 -8.47
CA ALA A 246 -14.49 -23.79 -7.71
C ALA A 246 -15.13 -25.04 -8.32
N THR A 247 -14.49 -26.19 -8.11
CA THR A 247 -15.00 -27.48 -8.61
C THR A 247 -15.86 -28.18 -7.56
N LEU A 248 -16.77 -29.06 -7.98
CA LEU A 248 -17.58 -29.85 -7.04
C LEU A 248 -16.65 -30.75 -6.19
N GLY A 249 -16.82 -30.68 -4.87
CA GLY A 249 -16.13 -31.56 -3.92
C GLY A 249 -17.03 -32.69 -3.45
N SER A 250 -18.21 -32.34 -2.92
CA SER A 250 -19.22 -33.28 -2.45
C SER A 250 -20.62 -32.72 -2.65
N THR A 251 -21.61 -33.61 -2.67
CA THR A 251 -23.03 -33.24 -2.67
C THR A 251 -23.65 -33.71 -1.36
N ALA A 252 -24.23 -32.79 -0.60
CA ALA A 252 -24.92 -33.12 0.64
C ALA A 252 -26.12 -34.02 0.36
N LYS A 253 -26.41 -34.92 1.31
CA LYS A 253 -27.53 -35.87 1.18
C LYS A 253 -28.91 -35.19 1.29
N SER A 254 -29.00 -34.07 2.01
CA SER A 254 -30.23 -33.28 2.17
C SER A 254 -30.19 -32.03 1.28
N ALA A 255 -31.37 -31.53 0.93
CA ALA A 255 -31.54 -30.28 0.20
C ALA A 255 -31.49 -29.04 1.13
N THR A 256 -31.71 -29.23 2.44
CA THR A 256 -31.85 -28.13 3.42
C THR A 256 -30.97 -28.27 4.65
N ASP A 257 -30.47 -29.47 4.92
CA ASP A 257 -29.66 -29.77 6.11
C ASP A 257 -28.25 -30.20 5.73
N ILE A 258 -27.28 -29.85 6.56
CA ILE A 258 -25.89 -30.25 6.40
C ILE A 258 -25.52 -31.24 7.49
N ASN A 259 -24.89 -32.36 7.15
CA ASN A 259 -24.36 -33.31 8.11
C ASN A 259 -22.85 -33.16 8.25
N PHE A 260 -22.30 -33.71 9.34
CA PHE A 260 -20.85 -33.70 9.55
C PHE A 260 -20.12 -34.58 8.52
N ASP A 261 -20.74 -35.67 8.08
CA ASP A 261 -20.23 -36.52 6.99
C ASP A 261 -20.02 -35.71 5.69
N ASP A 262 -20.94 -34.80 5.36
CA ASP A 262 -20.85 -34.01 4.13
C ASP A 262 -19.60 -33.08 4.14
N LEU A 263 -19.23 -32.58 5.33
CA LEU A 263 -18.01 -31.78 5.55
C LEU A 263 -16.74 -32.64 5.50
N ILE A 264 -16.79 -33.87 6.02
CA ILE A 264 -15.69 -34.83 5.92
C ILE A 264 -15.44 -35.20 4.45
N ASP A 265 -16.51 -35.49 3.71
CA ASP A 265 -16.44 -35.81 2.28
C ASP A 265 -15.87 -34.63 1.48
N LEU A 266 -16.30 -33.40 1.80
CA LEU A 266 -15.72 -32.19 1.21
C LEU A 266 -14.22 -32.08 1.53
N PHE A 267 -13.81 -32.32 2.77
CA PHE A 267 -12.41 -32.27 3.18
C PHE A 267 -11.53 -33.27 2.42
N TYR A 268 -11.99 -34.51 2.27
CA TYR A 268 -11.25 -35.55 1.57
C TYR A 268 -11.35 -35.45 0.04
N SER A 269 -12.30 -34.68 -0.49
CA SER A 269 -12.37 -34.36 -1.94
C SER A 269 -11.21 -33.48 -2.42
N LEU A 270 -10.55 -32.74 -1.51
CA LEU A 270 -9.42 -31.88 -1.83
C LEU A 270 -8.09 -32.67 -1.79
N ARG A 271 -7.25 -32.51 -2.81
CA ARG A 271 -5.94 -33.17 -2.88
C ARG A 271 -5.07 -32.74 -1.69
N ALA A 272 -4.27 -33.67 -1.18
CA ALA A 272 -3.44 -33.45 0.02
C ALA A 272 -2.49 -32.22 -0.04
N PRO A 273 -1.90 -31.84 -1.20
CA PRO A 273 -1.06 -30.65 -1.29
C PRO A 273 -1.80 -29.35 -0.94
N TYR A 274 -3.05 -29.21 -1.37
CA TYR A 274 -3.86 -28.00 -1.14
C TYR A 274 -4.47 -27.96 0.27
N ARG A 275 -4.61 -29.10 0.95
CA ARG A 275 -5.18 -29.16 2.31
C ARG A 275 -4.37 -28.44 3.38
N LYS A 276 -3.06 -28.22 3.18
CA LYS A 276 -2.18 -27.60 4.18
C LYS A 276 -2.58 -26.18 4.55
N ASN A 277 -3.04 -25.40 3.57
CA ASN A 277 -3.44 -24.01 3.73
C ASN A 277 -4.94 -23.82 3.49
N ALA A 278 -5.71 -24.90 3.51
CA ALA A 278 -7.12 -24.84 3.17
C ALA A 278 -7.97 -24.18 4.26
N VAL A 279 -8.92 -23.37 3.83
CA VAL A 279 -9.84 -22.60 4.69
C VAL A 279 -11.28 -22.94 4.32
N PHE A 280 -12.18 -22.97 5.30
CA PHE A 280 -13.62 -23.04 5.05
C PHE A 280 -14.20 -21.64 4.94
N ILE A 281 -15.03 -21.38 3.92
CA ILE A 281 -15.85 -20.16 3.83
C ILE A 281 -17.31 -20.57 3.80
N MET A 282 -18.11 -19.98 4.69
CA MET A 282 -19.54 -20.25 4.82
C MET A 282 -20.29 -19.02 5.34
N SER A 283 -21.62 -19.03 5.29
CA SER A 283 -22.45 -17.99 5.93
C SER A 283 -22.66 -18.27 7.42
N ASP A 284 -22.94 -17.24 8.22
CA ASP A 284 -23.21 -17.40 9.66
C ASP A 284 -24.36 -18.39 9.95
N ASP A 285 -25.38 -18.40 9.09
CA ASP A 285 -26.48 -19.37 9.18
C ASP A 285 -26.00 -20.82 8.95
N THR A 286 -25.04 -21.01 8.05
CA THR A 286 -24.43 -22.32 7.79
C THR A 286 -23.54 -22.74 8.95
N VAL A 287 -22.72 -21.82 9.52
CA VAL A 287 -21.94 -22.10 10.75
C VAL A 287 -22.87 -22.51 11.89
N LYS A 288 -23.99 -21.81 12.06
CA LYS A 288 -24.99 -22.12 13.08
C LYS A 288 -25.59 -23.50 12.87
N ALA A 289 -25.88 -23.91 11.63
CA ALA A 289 -26.35 -25.25 11.33
C ALA A 289 -25.31 -26.31 11.68
N VAL A 290 -24.05 -26.11 11.29
CA VAL A 290 -22.93 -27.00 11.61
C VAL A 290 -22.70 -27.10 13.12
N ARG A 291 -22.80 -25.99 13.86
CA ARG A 291 -22.65 -25.96 15.32
C ARG A 291 -23.77 -26.70 16.05
N LYS A 292 -24.97 -26.77 15.46
CA LYS A 292 -26.11 -27.50 16.05
C LYS A 292 -26.02 -29.00 15.85
N LEU A 293 -25.04 -29.51 15.10
CA LEU A 293 -24.85 -30.93 14.89
C LEU A 293 -24.43 -31.62 16.19
N LYS A 294 -25.13 -32.71 16.49
CA LYS A 294 -24.97 -33.51 17.70
C LYS A 294 -24.63 -34.95 17.37
N ASP A 295 -23.90 -35.59 18.28
CA ASP A 295 -23.73 -37.03 18.26
C ASP A 295 -24.98 -37.76 18.79
N LYS A 296 -24.93 -39.10 18.80
CA LYS A 296 -26.04 -39.94 19.32
C LYS A 296 -26.27 -39.77 20.83
N ASN A 297 -25.37 -39.10 21.55
CA ASN A 297 -25.43 -38.85 22.98
C ASN A 297 -25.84 -37.38 23.28
N ASP A 298 -26.44 -36.70 22.30
CA ASP A 298 -26.89 -35.31 22.37
C ASP A 298 -25.78 -34.26 22.61
N GLN A 299 -24.51 -34.64 22.44
CA GLN A 299 -23.37 -33.74 22.58
C GLN A 299 -23.06 -33.04 21.27
N TYR A 300 -22.71 -31.76 21.32
CA TYR A 300 -22.28 -31.02 20.14
C TYR A 300 -20.96 -31.56 19.60
N ILE A 301 -20.94 -31.91 18.31
CA ILE A 301 -19.76 -32.47 17.63
C ILE A 301 -18.64 -31.43 17.55
N TRP A 302 -19.03 -30.19 17.29
CA TRP A 302 -18.11 -29.07 17.17
C TRP A 302 -18.35 -28.05 18.27
N GLN A 303 -17.27 -27.67 18.96
CA GLN A 303 -17.26 -26.61 19.96
C GLN A 303 -16.29 -25.51 19.51
N PRO A 304 -16.70 -24.23 19.60
CA PRO A 304 -15.81 -23.13 19.27
C PRO A 304 -14.64 -23.08 20.25
N SER A 305 -13.54 -22.44 19.84
CA SER A 305 -12.43 -22.24 20.79
C SER A 305 -12.88 -21.29 21.90
N VAL A 306 -12.67 -21.70 23.15
CA VAL A 306 -12.89 -20.84 24.33
C VAL A 306 -11.68 -19.92 24.60
N GLN A 307 -10.60 -20.05 23.84
CA GLN A 307 -9.38 -19.27 23.99
C GLN A 307 -9.40 -18.04 23.08
N ALA A 308 -9.23 -16.85 23.68
CA ALA A 308 -9.18 -15.59 22.96
C ALA A 308 -8.07 -15.61 21.89
N GLY A 309 -8.41 -15.24 20.65
CA GLY A 309 -7.47 -15.12 19.54
C GLY A 309 -7.22 -16.40 18.74
N GLN A 310 -7.83 -17.53 19.10
CA GLN A 310 -7.76 -18.74 18.26
C GLN A 310 -8.99 -18.81 17.34
N PRO A 311 -8.81 -18.84 16.01
CA PRO A 311 -9.93 -18.93 15.09
C PRO A 311 -10.67 -20.25 15.26
N ASP A 312 -11.97 -20.21 15.02
CA ASP A 312 -12.84 -21.37 14.98
C ASP A 312 -12.34 -22.36 13.92
N ARG A 313 -12.13 -23.62 14.33
CA ARG A 313 -11.56 -24.66 13.47
C ARG A 313 -12.51 -25.84 13.33
N ILE A 314 -12.77 -26.25 12.09
CA ILE A 314 -13.46 -27.49 11.75
C ILE A 314 -12.44 -28.39 11.05
N LEU A 315 -12.29 -29.64 11.50
CA LEU A 315 -11.31 -30.58 10.94
C LEU A 315 -9.87 -30.02 10.89
N ASN A 316 -9.47 -29.26 11.91
CA ASN A 316 -8.21 -28.50 12.01
C ASN A 316 -8.01 -27.35 11.00
N CYS A 317 -8.96 -27.09 10.10
CA CYS A 317 -8.94 -25.96 9.19
C CYS A 317 -9.70 -24.76 9.76
N PRO A 318 -9.23 -23.53 9.56
CA PRO A 318 -9.93 -22.33 10.01
C PRO A 318 -11.24 -22.13 9.24
N VAL A 319 -12.22 -21.54 9.91
CA VAL A 319 -13.52 -21.15 9.34
C VAL A 319 -13.60 -19.63 9.25
N LEU A 320 -13.91 -19.13 8.07
CA LEU A 320 -14.22 -17.73 7.81
C LEU A 320 -15.68 -17.59 7.42
N THR A 321 -16.30 -16.48 7.84
CA THR A 321 -17.70 -16.20 7.55
C THR A 321 -17.84 -15.05 6.58
N SER A 322 -18.75 -15.21 5.62
CA SER A 322 -19.15 -14.16 4.68
C SER A 322 -20.66 -14.12 4.56
N GLN A 323 -21.22 -12.91 4.60
CA GLN A 323 -22.64 -12.67 4.36
C GLN A 323 -23.08 -12.92 2.91
N TYR A 324 -22.13 -12.99 1.97
CA TYR A 324 -22.42 -13.21 0.54
C TYR A 324 -22.37 -14.68 0.13
N MET A 325 -22.04 -15.58 1.07
CA MET A 325 -22.18 -17.02 0.84
C MET A 325 -23.66 -17.43 0.78
N PRO A 326 -24.06 -18.27 -0.19
CA PRO A 326 -25.42 -18.80 -0.27
C PRO A 326 -25.86 -19.49 1.02
N THR A 327 -27.15 -19.36 1.36
CA THR A 327 -27.75 -20.10 2.47
C THR A 327 -28.04 -21.55 2.08
N LEU A 328 -28.27 -22.40 3.08
CA LEU A 328 -28.66 -23.80 2.92
C LEU A 328 -30.03 -23.92 2.24
N ALA A 329 -30.03 -24.18 0.93
CA ALA A 329 -31.22 -24.46 0.14
C ALA A 329 -30.87 -25.38 -1.05
N ALA A 330 -31.89 -25.98 -1.66
CA ALA A 330 -31.70 -26.93 -2.76
C ALA A 330 -30.83 -26.35 -3.89
N SER A 331 -29.87 -27.13 -4.37
CA SER A 331 -28.89 -26.75 -5.40
C SER A 331 -27.99 -25.55 -5.07
N ASN A 332 -28.08 -24.94 -3.89
CA ASN A 332 -27.14 -23.91 -3.47
C ASN A 332 -25.77 -24.50 -3.14
N LYS A 333 -24.76 -23.62 -3.13
CA LYS A 333 -23.37 -23.91 -2.80
C LYS A 333 -22.98 -23.19 -1.49
N PRO A 334 -23.40 -23.70 -0.32
CA PRO A 334 -23.28 -22.99 0.96
C PRO A 334 -21.88 -23.05 1.59
N VAL A 335 -21.01 -23.98 1.15
CA VAL A 335 -19.67 -24.16 1.72
C VAL A 335 -18.62 -24.18 0.62
N LEU A 336 -17.59 -23.37 0.79
CA LEU A 336 -16.33 -23.44 0.04
C LEU A 336 -15.23 -24.00 0.94
N PHE A 337 -14.37 -24.83 0.37
CA PHE A 337 -13.19 -25.38 1.03
C PHE A 337 -12.02 -25.47 0.04
N GLY A 338 -10.90 -24.84 0.37
CA GLY A 338 -9.76 -24.84 -0.53
C GLY A 338 -8.63 -23.94 -0.12
N ASP A 339 -7.55 -23.98 -0.90
CA ASP A 339 -6.45 -23.03 -0.82
C ASP A 339 -6.75 -21.83 -1.72
N PHE A 340 -7.11 -20.71 -1.08
CA PHE A 340 -7.47 -19.48 -1.78
C PHE A 340 -6.26 -18.70 -2.31
N ASN A 341 -5.02 -19.13 -2.04
CA ASN A 341 -3.84 -18.56 -2.69
C ASN A 341 -3.84 -18.81 -4.22
N TYR A 342 -4.60 -19.80 -4.68
CA TYR A 342 -4.86 -20.05 -6.12
C TYR A 342 -6.05 -19.26 -6.68
N TYR A 343 -6.68 -18.40 -5.86
CA TYR A 343 -7.57 -17.33 -6.31
C TYR A 343 -6.77 -16.04 -6.39
N TRP A 344 -6.71 -15.44 -7.58
CA TRP A 344 -5.91 -14.25 -7.80
C TRP A 344 -6.82 -13.04 -7.97
N ILE A 345 -6.44 -11.97 -7.29
CA ILE A 345 -7.09 -10.66 -7.36
C ILE A 345 -6.10 -9.72 -8.06
N ALA A 346 -6.49 -9.21 -9.22
CA ALA A 346 -5.73 -8.22 -9.95
C ALA A 346 -6.28 -6.82 -9.70
N ASP A 347 -5.53 -6.04 -8.94
CA ASP A 347 -5.77 -4.61 -8.82
C ASP A 347 -5.03 -3.89 -9.94
N ARG A 348 -5.76 -3.11 -10.76
CA ARG A 348 -5.11 -2.19 -11.68
C ARG A 348 -4.64 -0.96 -10.90
N GLN A 349 -3.40 -0.55 -11.13
CA GLN A 349 -2.83 0.60 -10.43
C GLN A 349 -3.69 1.86 -10.61
N GLY A 350 -3.85 2.59 -9.51
CA GLY A 350 -4.52 3.88 -9.44
C GLY A 350 -5.99 3.81 -9.04
N ARG A 351 -6.25 3.91 -7.73
CA ARG A 351 -7.58 4.30 -7.23
C ARG A 351 -7.73 5.79 -7.49
N THR A 352 -8.83 6.18 -8.10
CA THR A 352 -9.07 7.58 -8.48
C THR A 352 -10.18 8.17 -7.66
N PHE A 353 -10.00 9.41 -7.25
CA PHE A 353 -11.01 10.20 -6.55
C PHE A 353 -11.32 11.47 -7.35
N LYS A 354 -12.61 11.77 -7.46
CA LYS A 354 -13.12 12.94 -8.16
C LYS A 354 -14.12 13.67 -7.27
N ARG A 355 -13.90 14.97 -7.08
CA ARG A 355 -14.87 15.86 -6.46
C ARG A 355 -15.84 16.37 -7.53
N LEU A 356 -17.14 16.34 -7.22
CA LEU A 356 -18.24 16.79 -8.07
C LEU A 356 -18.92 17.98 -7.37
N ASN A 357 -18.66 19.19 -7.89
CA ASN A 357 -19.20 20.42 -7.33
C ASN A 357 -20.54 20.81 -7.98
N GLU A 358 -20.60 20.81 -9.30
CA GLU A 358 -21.72 21.39 -10.05
C GLU A 358 -23.02 20.58 -9.92
N LEU A 359 -22.93 19.25 -9.79
CA LEU A 359 -24.11 18.38 -9.74
C LEU A 359 -24.92 18.53 -8.45
N TYR A 360 -24.29 18.97 -7.36
CA TYR A 360 -24.91 19.03 -6.02
C TYR A 360 -24.89 20.43 -5.39
N ALA A 361 -24.44 21.44 -6.15
CA ALA A 361 -24.37 22.83 -5.72
C ALA A 361 -25.73 23.39 -5.28
N VAL A 362 -26.82 23.02 -5.96
CA VAL A 362 -28.18 23.50 -5.62
C VAL A 362 -28.61 23.07 -4.21
N THR A 363 -28.06 21.96 -3.70
CA THR A 363 -28.37 21.40 -2.38
C THR A 363 -27.33 21.73 -1.31
N GLY A 364 -26.30 22.53 -1.62
CA GLY A 364 -25.18 22.81 -0.70
C GLY A 364 -24.38 21.55 -0.34
N GLN A 365 -24.27 20.60 -1.27
CA GLN A 365 -23.57 19.33 -1.07
C GLN A 365 -22.44 19.18 -2.09
N VAL A 366 -21.42 18.42 -1.71
CA VAL A 366 -20.29 18.03 -2.56
C VAL A 366 -20.30 16.52 -2.73
N GLY A 367 -20.16 16.05 -3.98
CA GLY A 367 -20.04 14.63 -4.29
C GLY A 367 -18.57 14.19 -4.36
N PHE A 368 -18.22 13.09 -3.71
CA PHE A 368 -16.95 12.40 -3.89
C PHE A 368 -17.21 11.09 -4.64
N LEU A 369 -16.64 10.98 -5.83
CA LEU A 369 -16.66 9.77 -6.65
C LEU A 369 -15.31 9.08 -6.51
N GLY A 370 -15.30 7.90 -5.91
CA GLY A 370 -14.13 7.03 -5.88
C GLY A 370 -14.34 5.88 -6.85
N SER A 371 -13.33 5.60 -7.66
CA SER A 371 -13.36 4.45 -8.56
C SER A 371 -12.06 3.66 -8.52
N GLN A 372 -12.18 2.36 -8.72
CA GLN A 372 -11.08 1.43 -8.84
C GLN A 372 -11.36 0.48 -9.99
N ARG A 373 -10.30 -0.17 -10.47
CA ARG A 373 -10.40 -1.21 -11.49
C ARG A 373 -9.82 -2.50 -10.94
N VAL A 374 -10.65 -3.52 -10.84
CA VAL A 374 -10.32 -4.80 -10.23
C VAL A 374 -10.86 -5.94 -11.07
N ASP A 375 -10.13 -7.04 -11.11
CA ASP A 375 -10.62 -8.32 -11.57
C ASP A 375 -10.14 -9.43 -10.63
N ALA A 376 -10.84 -10.55 -10.63
CA ALA A 376 -10.44 -11.70 -9.85
C ALA A 376 -10.92 -12.99 -10.49
N LYS A 377 -10.08 -14.03 -10.39
CA LYS A 377 -10.36 -15.32 -11.02
C LYS A 377 -9.65 -16.47 -10.31
N VAL A 378 -10.29 -17.63 -10.35
CA VAL A 378 -9.67 -18.89 -9.93
C VAL A 378 -8.64 -19.29 -10.96
N ILE A 379 -7.37 -19.36 -10.55
CA ILE A 379 -6.28 -19.80 -11.42
C ILE A 379 -6.28 -21.32 -11.51
N LEU A 380 -6.42 -22.02 -10.38
CA LEU A 380 -6.43 -23.47 -10.35
C LEU A 380 -7.75 -24.01 -9.76
N PRO A 381 -8.71 -24.44 -10.61
CA PRO A 381 -10.02 -24.89 -10.14
C PRO A 381 -10.00 -26.13 -9.23
N GLU A 382 -8.94 -26.95 -9.29
CA GLU A 382 -8.81 -28.12 -8.41
C GLU A 382 -8.40 -27.78 -6.97
N ALA A 383 -7.85 -26.59 -6.73
CA ALA A 383 -7.43 -26.14 -5.40
C ALA A 383 -8.61 -25.67 -4.52
N ILE A 384 -9.77 -25.41 -5.12
CA ILE A 384 -10.96 -24.93 -4.43
C ILE A 384 -12.15 -25.83 -4.75
N LYS A 385 -12.75 -26.38 -3.71
CA LYS A 385 -13.92 -27.24 -3.77
C LYS A 385 -15.14 -26.55 -3.15
N TYR A 386 -16.31 -26.83 -3.68
CA TYR A 386 -17.58 -26.45 -3.07
C TYR A 386 -18.41 -27.69 -2.72
N LEU A 387 -19.23 -27.55 -1.68
CA LEU A 387 -20.29 -28.51 -1.37
C LEU A 387 -21.59 -28.01 -1.99
N SER A 388 -22.25 -28.87 -2.77
CA SER A 388 -23.58 -28.61 -3.32
C SER A 388 -24.63 -29.22 -2.41
N MET A 389 -25.74 -28.52 -2.18
CA MET A 389 -26.92 -29.15 -1.61
C MET A 389 -27.59 -30.06 -2.63
N ALA A 390 -28.29 -31.10 -2.16
CA ALA A 390 -29.08 -31.96 -3.04
C ALA A 390 -30.11 -31.13 -3.84
N ALA A 391 -30.42 -31.60 -5.06
CA ALA A 391 -31.58 -31.12 -5.79
C ALA A 391 -32.87 -31.55 -5.06
N LYS A 392 -33.97 -30.81 -5.27
CA LYS A 392 -35.29 -31.18 -4.72
C LYS A 392 -35.84 -32.46 -5.32
#